data_AF-A0A379WYR8-F1
#
_entry.id   AF-A0A379WYR8-F1
#
_cell.length_a   1.000
_cell.length_b   1.000
_cell.length_c   1.000
_cell.angle_alpha   90.00
_cell.angle_beta   90.00
_cell.angle_gamma   90.00
#
_symmetry.space_group_name_H-M   'P 1'
#
loop_
_entity.id
_entity.type
_entity.pdbx_description
1 polymer ?
#
loop_
_entity_poly.entity_id
_entity_poly.type
_entity_poly.pdbx_seq_one_letter_code
_entity_poly.pdbx_strand_id
1 'polypeptide(L)' 'MAHYSFAMDNAAENIKQIARYATDNNKHEGALNVIQAVLENKVPFTL' A
#
# COMPACT_ATOMS: atom_id res chain seq x y z
N MET A 1 5.61 -12.92 -7.21
CA MET A 1 4.77 -11.71 -7.07
C MET A 1 4.24 -11.67 -5.65
N ALA A 2 4.30 -10.52 -4.99
CA ALA A 2 3.72 -10.40 -3.65
C ALA A 2 2.18 -10.51 -3.73
N HIS A 3 1.55 -11.25 -2.82
CA HIS A 3 0.09 -11.34 -2.72
C HIS A 3 -0.53 -9.98 -2.40
N TYR A 4 0.17 -9.20 -1.58
CA TYR A 4 -0.14 -7.81 -1.24
C TYR A 4 0.92 -6.89 -1.85
N SER A 5 0.53 -6.10 -2.85
CA SER A 5 1.39 -5.10 -3.50
C SER A 5 0.75 -3.72 -3.37
N PHE A 6 1.51 -2.75 -2.89
CA PHE A 6 1.06 -1.39 -2.65
C PHE A 6 1.87 -0.40 -3.48
N ALA A 7 1.20 0.49 -4.21
CA ALA A 7 1.82 1.67 -4.81
C ALA A 7 1.57 2.88 -3.92
N MET A 8 2.61 3.68 -3.68
CA MET A 8 2.46 4.98 -3.03
C MET A 8 1.75 5.95 -3.98
N ASP A 9 1.02 6.92 -3.41
CA ASP A 9 0.31 7.93 -4.21
C ASP A 9 1.23 8.78 -5.10
N ASN A 10 2.47 9.01 -4.68
CA ASN A 10 3.48 9.69 -5.49
C ASN A 10 4.27 8.76 -6.44
N ALA A 11 3.87 7.48 -6.58
CA ALA A 11 4.50 6.57 -7.52
C ALA A 11 4.13 6.91 -8.97
N ALA A 12 5.01 6.52 -9.90
CA ALA A 12 4.74 6.63 -11.33
C ALA A 12 3.53 5.76 -11.74
N GLU A 13 2.79 6.21 -12.77
CA GLU A 13 1.53 5.59 -13.18
C GLU A 13 1.68 4.11 -13.54
N ASN A 14 2.80 3.75 -14.17
CA ASN A 14 3.13 2.35 -14.50
C ASN A 14 3.26 1.46 -13.26
N ILE A 15 3.70 2.01 -12.11
CA ILE A 15 3.78 1.28 -10.85
C ILE A 15 2.40 1.15 -10.21
N LYS A 16 1.58 2.21 -10.27
CA LYS A 16 0.20 2.19 -9.79
C LYS A 16 -0.65 1.13 -10.52
N GLN A 17 -0.41 0.93 -11.82
CA GLN A 17 -1.10 -0.09 -12.62
C GLN A 17 -0.69 -1.53 -12.29
N ILE A 18 0.52 -1.75 -11.75
CA ILE A 18 1.03 -3.08 -11.39
C ILE A 18 0.62 -3.46 -9.96
N ALA A 19 0.55 -2.48 -9.05
CA ALA A 19 0.17 -2.71 -7.67
C ALA A 19 -1.34 -3.00 -7.53
N ARG A 20 -1.69 -3.89 -6.61
CA ARG A 20 -3.08 -4.25 -6.34
C ARG A 20 -3.78 -3.26 -5.40
N TYR A 21 -3.01 -2.58 -4.58
CA TYR A 21 -3.49 -1.64 -3.57
C TYR A 21 -2.72 -0.33 -3.68
N ALA A 22 -3.32 0.74 -3.19
CA ALA A 22 -2.67 2.04 -3.08
C ALA A 22 -2.48 2.40 -1.61
N THR A 23 -1.46 3.19 -1.32
CA THR A 23 -1.24 3.82 -0.02
C THR A 23 -0.84 5.27 -0.20
N ASP A 24 -0.79 6.02 0.89
CA ASP A 24 -0.44 7.44 0.87
C ASP A 24 0.98 7.68 0.29
N ASN A 25 1.26 8.93 -0.03
CA ASN A 25 2.59 9.30 -0.50
C ASN A 25 3.63 9.26 0.62
N ASN A 26 4.90 9.35 0.22
CA ASN A 26 6.03 9.36 1.14
C ASN A 26 6.08 10.54 2.12
N LYS A 27 5.31 11.62 1.89
CA LYS A 27 5.22 12.76 2.82
C LYS A 27 4.14 12.58 3.89
N HIS A 28 3.26 11.60 3.72
CA HIS A 28 2.20 11.24 4.65
C HIS A 28 2.37 9.79 5.14
N GLU A 29 3.63 9.34 5.25
CA GLU A 29 3.98 8.08 5.90
C GLU A 29 3.34 6.83 5.27
N GLY A 30 3.07 6.82 3.96
CA GLY A 30 2.35 5.70 3.30
C GLY A 30 2.89 4.31 3.60
N ALA A 31 4.21 4.13 3.73
CA ALA A 31 4.78 2.85 4.13
C ALA A 31 4.41 2.45 5.58
N LEU A 32 4.39 3.41 6.51
CA LEU A 32 3.97 3.16 7.90
C LEU A 32 2.46 2.89 7.97
N ASN A 33 1.66 3.52 7.11
CA ASN A 33 0.21 3.25 7.05
C ASN A 33 -0.09 1.83 6.59
N VAL A 34 0.70 1.28 5.65
CA VAL A 34 0.59 -0.14 5.27
C VAL A 34 1.00 -1.05 6.43
N ILE A 35 2.10 -0.73 7.14
CA ILE A 35 2.51 -1.49 8.32
C ILE A 35 1.42 -1.48 9.39
N GLN A 36 0.82 -0.32 9.66
CA GLN A 36 -0.28 -0.19 10.62
C GLN A 36 -1.51 -1.01 10.19
N ALA A 37 -1.85 -1.03 8.90
CA ALA A 37 -2.94 -1.85 8.39
C ALA A 37 -2.70 -3.35 8.61
N VAL A 38 -1.44 -3.81 8.53
CA VAL A 38 -1.06 -5.19 8.89
C VAL A 38 -1.25 -5.42 10.39
N LEU A 39 -0.76 -4.51 11.24
CA LEU A 39 -0.86 -4.63 12.70
C LEU A 39 -2.30 -4.66 13.19
N GLU A 40 -3.17 -3.85 12.58
CA GLU A 40 -4.58 -3.74 12.94
C GLU A 40 -5.48 -4.76 12.25
N ASN A 41 -4.92 -5.64 11.41
CA ASN A 41 -5.67 -6.52 10.53
C ASN A 41 -6.78 -5.76 9.77
N LYS A 42 -6.45 -4.59 9.21
CA LYS A 42 -7.37 -3.84 8.33
C LYS A 42 -7.30 -4.39 6.92
N VAL A 43 -8.35 -4.17 6.11
CA VAL A 43 -8.35 -4.51 4.68
C VAL A 43 -7.07 -3.96 4.03
N PRO A 44 -6.33 -4.78 3.26
CA PRO A 44 -6.66 -6.10 2.73
C PRO A 44 -6.17 -7.30 3.56
N PHE A 45 -5.74 -7.08 4.80
CA PHE A 45 -5.19 -8.11 5.69
C PHE A 45 -6.22 -8.77 6.61
N THR A 46 -7.50 -8.39 6.49
CA THR A 46 -8.63 -9.10 7.13
C THR A 46 -8.83 -10.45 6.44
N LEU A 47 -8.47 -11.55 7.11
CA LEU A 47 -8.83 -12.93 6.73
C LEU A 47 -10.22 -13.29 7.26
#